data_AF-A0A960PW23-F1
#
_entry.id   AF-A0A960PW23-F1
#
_cell.length_a   1.000
_cell.length_b   1.000
_cell.length_c   1.000
_cell.angle_alpha   90.00
_cell.angle_beta   90.00
_cell.angle_gamma   90.00
#
_symmetry.space_group_name_H-M   'P 1'
#
loop_
_entity.id
_entity.type
_entity.pdbx_description
1 polymer ?
#
loop_
_entity_poly.entity_id
_entity_poly.type
_entity_poly.pdbx_seq_one_letter_code
_entity_poly.pdbx_strand_id
1 'polypeptide(L)'
;MSHHTPRTLRLAVWNTFLLPGLGPGDRGWLGSRLASRRADEIGRALAGSYDVAALSEVWRPRDRQRLRRAWADAGHGPDVVAGLDGPGDLLRRGSGLATLVDGPRLDRDDRIAYRSRERAHQGIDAWPRKGAVACAVEAPGGGLLEVVSTHLAIGGWIDPGPDHRKGRAVRRRQLAELVEFADAFHREPATLLVVGDLNVVAGTDEYRDLCSMMGEVGLVDWWPMLGAGHGVTCG
;
A
#
# COMPACT_ATOMS: atom_id res chain seq x y z
N MET A 1 -29.42 27.22 -12.68
CA MET A 1 -28.90 26.41 -11.56
C MET A 1 -28.22 25.20 -12.18
N SER A 2 -26.90 25.18 -12.21
CA SER A 2 -26.12 24.05 -12.72
C SER A 2 -26.27 22.88 -11.75
N HIS A 3 -26.84 21.77 -12.22
CA HIS A 3 -26.83 20.51 -11.49
C HIS A 3 -25.37 20.04 -11.37
N HIS A 4 -24.71 20.37 -10.25
CA HIS A 4 -23.43 19.77 -9.91
C HIS A 4 -23.71 18.33 -9.54
N THR A 5 -23.49 17.42 -10.48
CA THR A 5 -23.43 15.98 -10.16
C THR A 5 -22.32 15.84 -9.10
N PRO A 6 -22.62 15.29 -7.91
CA PRO A 6 -21.60 15.11 -6.89
C PRO A 6 -20.47 14.27 -7.48
N ARG A 7 -19.26 14.83 -7.52
CA ARG A 7 -18.09 14.14 -8.04
C ARG A 7 -17.57 13.21 -6.93
N THR A 8 -17.40 11.93 -7.26
CA THR A 8 -16.87 10.92 -6.35
C THR A 8 -15.37 10.76 -6.58
N LEU A 9 -14.58 10.57 -5.51
CA LEU A 9 -13.20 10.10 -5.62
C LEU A 9 -13.18 8.59 -5.76
N ARG A 10 -12.37 8.10 -6.71
CA ARG A 10 -12.16 6.67 -6.94
C ARG A 10 -10.78 6.28 -6.43
N LEU A 11 -10.75 5.37 -5.47
CA LEU A 11 -9.52 4.87 -4.85
C LEU A 11 -9.27 3.41 -5.23
N ALA A 12 -8.05 3.09 -5.65
CA ALA A 12 -7.56 1.73 -5.82
C ALA A 12 -6.56 1.36 -4.73
N VAL A 13 -6.65 0.12 -4.22
CA VAL A 13 -5.66 -0.48 -3.32
C VAL A 13 -5.17 -1.76 -3.97
N TRP A 14 -3.87 -1.86 -4.26
CA TRP A 14 -3.36 -3.01 -5.01
C TRP A 14 -1.93 -3.39 -4.64
N ASN A 15 -1.75 -4.63 -4.14
CA ASN A 15 -0.46 -5.30 -4.18
C ASN A 15 -0.11 -5.73 -5.62
N THR A 16 0.84 -5.02 -6.23
CA THR A 16 1.19 -5.15 -7.65
C THR A 16 2.11 -6.33 -7.96
N PHE A 17 2.67 -6.95 -6.92
CA PHE A 17 3.65 -8.02 -7.03
C PHE A 17 4.83 -7.69 -7.96
N LEU A 18 5.31 -6.44 -8.02
CA LEU A 18 6.40 -6.03 -8.94
C LEU A 18 7.79 -6.46 -8.42
N LEU A 19 7.88 -7.66 -7.84
CA LEU A 19 9.15 -8.28 -7.48
C LEU A 19 9.96 -8.62 -8.74
N PRO A 20 11.25 -8.25 -8.79
CA PRO A 20 12.18 -8.73 -9.81
C PRO A 20 12.33 -10.24 -9.69
N GLY A 21 12.30 -10.90 -10.85
CA GLY A 21 12.69 -12.29 -10.98
C GLY A 21 14.11 -12.55 -10.45
N LEU A 22 14.26 -13.47 -9.51
CA LEU A 22 15.50 -14.19 -9.22
C LEU A 22 15.43 -15.57 -9.88
N GLY A 23 16.52 -16.01 -10.53
CA GLY A 23 16.62 -17.34 -11.16
C GLY A 23 16.39 -17.42 -12.66
N PRO A 24 16.55 -18.62 -13.25
CA PRO A 24 16.34 -18.85 -14.69
C PRO A 24 14.86 -18.75 -15.08
N GLY A 25 14.60 -18.36 -16.33
CA GLY A 25 13.24 -18.21 -16.88
C GLY A 25 12.49 -16.96 -16.44
N ASP A 26 11.33 -16.71 -17.06
CA ASP A 26 10.55 -15.47 -16.87
C ASP A 26 9.83 -15.35 -15.52
N ARG A 27 9.57 -16.50 -14.88
CA ARG A 27 8.97 -16.57 -13.53
C ARG A 27 10.01 -16.58 -12.42
N GLY A 28 11.26 -16.98 -12.66
CA GLY A 28 12.23 -17.15 -11.58
C GLY A 28 11.75 -18.08 -10.44
N TRP A 29 12.52 -18.18 -9.36
CA TRP A 29 12.09 -18.77 -8.08
C TRP A 29 11.51 -17.72 -7.11
N LEU A 30 11.73 -16.43 -7.38
CA LEU A 30 11.13 -15.31 -6.66
C LEU A 30 10.83 -14.17 -7.64
N GLY A 31 9.62 -13.61 -7.64
CA GLY A 31 9.24 -12.46 -8.48
C GLY A 31 8.98 -12.80 -9.95
N SER A 32 9.20 -11.84 -10.86
CA SER A 32 9.07 -12.06 -12.31
C SER A 32 10.02 -11.17 -13.10
N ARG A 33 10.64 -11.71 -14.17
CA ARG A 33 11.40 -10.91 -15.13
C ARG A 33 10.50 -9.96 -15.93
N LEU A 34 9.21 -10.27 -16.01
CA LEU A 34 8.17 -9.44 -16.63
C LEU A 34 7.66 -8.33 -15.71
N ALA A 35 8.18 -8.19 -14.48
CA ALA A 35 7.70 -7.19 -13.54
C ALA A 35 7.70 -5.77 -14.15
N SER A 36 8.73 -5.36 -14.87
CA SER A 36 8.72 -4.02 -15.47
C SER A 36 7.68 -3.87 -16.60
N ARG A 37 7.39 -4.92 -17.38
CA ARG A 37 6.29 -4.90 -18.36
C ARG A 37 4.93 -4.80 -17.67
N ARG A 38 4.73 -5.54 -16.58
CA ARG A 38 3.52 -5.45 -15.75
C ARG A 38 3.34 -4.06 -15.16
N ALA A 39 4.41 -3.35 -14.81
CA ALA A 39 4.31 -1.96 -14.36
C ALA A 39 3.66 -1.05 -15.43
N ASP A 40 3.97 -1.24 -16.72
CA ASP A 40 3.31 -0.48 -17.80
C ASP A 40 1.82 -0.87 -17.92
N GLU A 41 1.52 -2.16 -17.84
CA GLU A 41 0.15 -2.69 -17.94
C GLU A 41 -0.74 -2.21 -16.78
N ILE A 42 -0.21 -2.23 -15.55
CA ILE A 42 -0.88 -1.71 -14.35
C ILE A 42 -1.09 -0.20 -14.49
N GLY A 43 -0.07 0.55 -14.93
CA GLY A 43 -0.19 2.00 -15.12
C GLY A 43 -1.31 2.37 -16.10
N ARG A 44 -1.40 1.65 -17.24
CA ARG A 44 -2.50 1.84 -18.21
C ARG A 44 -3.87 1.46 -17.64
N ALA A 45 -3.94 0.40 -16.82
CA ALA A 45 -5.21 -0.04 -16.22
C ALA A 45 -5.74 0.95 -15.18
N LEU A 46 -4.86 1.68 -14.49
CA LEU A 46 -5.24 2.67 -13.48
C LEU A 46 -5.56 4.05 -14.10
N ALA A 47 -4.91 4.40 -15.21
CA ALA A 47 -5.04 5.70 -15.85
C ALA A 47 -6.49 6.08 -16.17
N GLY A 48 -6.89 7.28 -15.74
CA GLY A 48 -8.25 7.83 -15.91
C GLY A 48 -9.38 7.09 -15.15
N SER A 49 -9.08 5.93 -14.56
CA SER A 49 -10.04 5.08 -13.87
C SER A 49 -10.09 5.35 -12.36
N TYR A 50 -8.99 5.86 -11.80
CA TYR A 50 -8.86 6.16 -10.38
C TYR A 50 -8.24 7.55 -10.18
N ASP A 51 -8.65 8.24 -9.12
CA ASP A 51 -8.10 9.52 -8.71
C ASP A 51 -6.93 9.31 -7.72
N VAL A 52 -6.97 8.22 -6.93
CA VAL A 52 -5.89 7.80 -6.02
C VAL A 52 -5.65 6.30 -6.18
N ALA A 53 -4.39 5.88 -6.29
CA ALA A 53 -4.02 4.45 -6.29
C ALA A 53 -2.89 4.17 -5.29
N ALA A 54 -3.23 3.51 -4.19
CA ALA A 54 -2.31 3.05 -3.15
C ALA A 54 -1.74 1.66 -3.52
N LEU A 55 -0.47 1.64 -3.92
CA LEU A 55 0.18 0.45 -4.46
C LEU A 55 1.22 -0.12 -3.50
N SER A 56 1.21 -1.44 -3.37
CA SER A 56 2.22 -2.21 -2.65
C SER A 56 3.09 -3.03 -3.60
N GLU A 57 4.29 -3.37 -3.14
CA GLU A 57 5.32 -4.13 -3.87
C GLU A 57 5.88 -3.45 -5.13
N VAL A 58 5.86 -2.11 -5.17
CA VAL A 58 6.50 -1.28 -6.20
C VAL A 58 7.95 -0.97 -5.81
N TRP A 59 8.79 -2.00 -5.90
CA TRP A 59 10.11 -1.99 -5.25
C TRP A 59 11.18 -1.11 -5.92
N ARG A 60 11.13 -0.94 -7.24
CA ARG A 60 12.23 -0.30 -7.99
C ARG A 60 11.82 1.09 -8.47
N PRO A 61 12.70 2.10 -8.39
CA PRO A 61 12.43 3.43 -8.96
C PRO A 61 12.00 3.39 -10.43
N ARG A 62 12.59 2.49 -11.22
CA ARG A 62 12.21 2.30 -12.64
C ARG A 62 10.77 1.85 -12.84
N ASP A 63 10.21 1.06 -11.91
CA ASP A 63 8.83 0.58 -12.04
C ASP A 63 7.85 1.71 -11.66
N ARG A 64 8.19 2.53 -10.65
CA ARG A 64 7.44 3.76 -10.34
C ARG A 64 7.42 4.72 -11.53
N GLN A 65 8.57 4.91 -12.19
CA GLN A 65 8.65 5.75 -13.38
C GLN A 65 7.82 5.18 -14.54
N ARG A 66 7.81 3.85 -14.72
CA ARG A 66 6.99 3.17 -15.73
C ARG A 66 5.50 3.32 -15.47
N LEU A 67 5.05 3.11 -14.23
CA LEU A 67 3.67 3.37 -13.81
C LEU A 67 3.25 4.81 -14.16
N ARG A 68 4.06 5.80 -13.75
CA ARG A 68 3.79 7.22 -14.05
C ARG A 68 3.77 7.52 -15.54
N ARG A 69 4.71 6.98 -16.32
CA ARG A 69 4.77 7.20 -17.79
C ARG A 69 3.55 6.59 -18.49
N ALA A 70 3.19 5.36 -18.17
CA ALA A 70 2.01 4.72 -18.74
C ALA A 70 0.72 5.50 -18.45
N TRP A 71 0.64 6.13 -17.29
CA TRP A 71 -0.45 7.04 -16.93
C TRP A 71 -0.39 8.34 -17.76
N ALA A 72 0.82 8.89 -17.96
CA ALA A 72 1.02 10.08 -18.79
C ALA A 72 0.71 9.87 -20.28
N ASP A 73 1.05 8.70 -20.82
CA ASP A 73 0.75 8.33 -22.20
C ASP A 73 -0.77 8.28 -22.48
N ALA A 74 -1.59 8.14 -21.42
CA ALA A 74 -3.06 8.23 -21.51
C ALA A 74 -3.60 9.66 -21.40
N GLY A 75 -2.75 10.69 -21.36
CA GLY A 75 -3.13 12.10 -21.28
C GLY A 75 -3.31 12.65 -19.87
N HIS A 76 -2.76 11.96 -18.86
CA HIS A 76 -2.91 12.27 -17.44
C HIS A 76 -1.56 12.64 -16.80
N GLY A 77 -1.53 13.05 -15.54
CA GLY A 77 -0.28 13.53 -14.93
C GLY A 77 -0.19 13.27 -13.43
N PRO A 78 -0.11 12.00 -12.98
CA PRO A 78 -0.18 11.71 -11.57
C PRO A 78 1.06 12.21 -10.80
N ASP A 79 0.80 12.79 -9.64
CA ASP A 79 1.80 12.90 -8.58
C ASP A 79 2.11 11.52 -8.01
N VAL A 80 3.36 11.34 -7.56
CA VAL A 80 3.84 10.06 -7.01
C VAL A 80 4.36 10.29 -5.60
N VAL A 81 3.66 9.77 -4.62
CA VAL A 81 4.12 9.71 -3.23
C VAL A 81 4.75 8.34 -2.99
N ALA A 82 6.07 8.28 -3.04
CA ALA A 82 6.81 7.05 -2.80
C ALA A 82 7.10 6.88 -1.31
N GLY A 83 7.08 5.62 -0.85
CA GLY A 83 7.60 5.29 0.47
C GLY A 83 9.12 5.32 0.52
N LEU A 84 9.67 5.04 1.70
CA LEU A 84 11.12 5.13 1.92
C LEU A 84 11.87 4.23 0.95
N ASP A 85 12.89 4.80 0.31
CA ASP A 85 13.85 4.05 -0.47
C ASP A 85 14.84 3.33 0.46
N GLY A 86 15.36 2.20 -0.04
CA GLY A 86 16.40 1.43 0.62
C GLY A 86 17.60 1.27 -0.31
N PRO A 87 18.75 0.79 0.19
CA PRO A 87 19.87 0.44 -0.66
C PRO A 87 19.41 -0.43 -1.84
N GLY A 88 19.85 -0.09 -3.06
CA GLY A 88 19.37 -0.70 -4.32
C GLY A 88 19.68 -2.19 -4.51
N ASP A 89 20.19 -2.87 -3.47
CA ASP A 89 20.34 -4.32 -3.47
C ASP A 89 18.97 -5.02 -3.30
N LEU A 90 18.90 -6.28 -3.72
CA LEU A 90 17.65 -7.02 -3.80
C LEU A 90 16.99 -7.28 -2.44
N LEU A 91 17.76 -7.26 -1.36
CA LEU A 91 17.32 -7.68 -0.04
C LEU A 91 16.98 -6.47 0.85
N ARG A 92 17.74 -5.37 0.76
CA ARG A 92 17.60 -4.17 1.61
C ARG A 92 16.77 -3.08 0.94
N ARG A 93 15.69 -3.48 0.28
CA ARG A 93 14.84 -2.57 -0.49
C ARG A 93 14.12 -1.57 0.41
N GLY A 94 13.63 -0.52 -0.25
CA GLY A 94 12.67 0.39 0.34
C GLY A 94 11.36 -0.30 0.72
N SER A 95 10.38 0.46 1.15
CA SER A 95 9.07 -0.05 1.59
C SER A 95 8.26 -0.77 0.52
N GLY A 96 8.58 -0.54 -0.77
CA GLY A 96 7.78 -1.04 -1.88
C GLY A 96 6.41 -0.35 -2.00
N LEU A 97 6.20 0.78 -1.30
CA LEU A 97 4.95 1.54 -1.36
C LEU A 97 5.06 2.67 -2.38
N ALA A 98 3.98 2.91 -3.10
CA ALA A 98 3.80 4.07 -3.95
C ALA A 98 2.31 4.44 -4.04
N THR A 99 1.97 5.69 -3.79
CA THR A 99 0.63 6.23 -4.02
C THR A 99 0.66 7.16 -5.22
N LEU A 100 -0.21 6.92 -6.19
CA LEU A 100 -0.41 7.76 -7.38
C LEU A 100 -1.65 8.63 -7.16
N VAL A 101 -1.56 9.93 -7.42
CA VAL A 101 -2.66 10.88 -7.27
C VAL A 101 -2.86 11.63 -8.58
N ASP A 102 -4.04 11.55 -9.19
CA ASP A 102 -4.35 12.13 -10.49
C ASP A 102 -5.68 12.88 -10.47
N GLY A 103 -5.64 14.20 -10.67
CA GLY A 103 -6.81 15.07 -10.63
C GLY A 103 -6.93 15.90 -9.35
N PRO A 104 -7.10 15.30 -8.16
CA PRO A 104 -7.07 16.01 -6.89
C PRO A 104 -5.73 16.70 -6.64
N ARG A 105 -5.76 17.85 -5.97
CA ARG A 105 -4.54 18.50 -5.49
C ARG A 105 -3.96 17.70 -4.32
N LEU A 106 -2.69 17.32 -4.44
CA LEU A 106 -1.89 16.82 -3.32
C LEU A 106 -1.54 17.99 -2.39
N ASP A 107 -1.94 17.91 -1.12
CA ASP A 107 -1.69 18.94 -0.09
C ASP A 107 -0.39 18.68 0.66
N ARG A 108 -0.24 17.47 1.19
CA ARG A 108 0.93 17.03 1.95
C ARG A 108 1.11 15.52 1.89
N ASP A 109 2.30 15.07 2.23
CA ASP A 109 2.63 13.65 2.31
C ASP A 109 3.69 13.37 3.38
N ASP A 110 3.65 12.17 3.95
CA ASP A 110 4.63 11.70 4.93
C ASP A 110 4.86 10.19 4.80
N ARG A 111 5.93 9.67 5.41
CA ARG A 111 6.26 8.25 5.39
C ARG A 111 7.09 7.82 6.58
N ILE A 112 6.88 6.58 7.03
CA ILE A 112 7.67 5.95 8.09
C ILE A 112 8.23 4.61 7.65
N ALA A 113 9.30 4.17 8.31
CA ALA A 113 9.72 2.76 8.33
C ALA A 113 9.33 2.18 9.68
N TYR A 114 8.76 0.97 9.67
CA TYR A 114 8.54 0.25 10.91
C TYR A 114 9.88 -0.14 11.55
N ARG A 115 9.94 0.08 12.86
CA ARG A 115 11.01 -0.42 13.74
C ARG A 115 10.86 -1.92 13.90
N SER A 116 9.62 -2.40 13.99
CA SER A 116 9.29 -3.82 14.10
C SER A 116 9.52 -4.55 12.79
N ARG A 117 10.41 -5.55 12.84
CA ARG A 117 10.79 -6.40 11.71
C ARG A 117 10.93 -7.84 12.13
N GLU A 118 10.86 -8.74 11.15
CA GLU A 118 11.30 -10.11 11.35
C GLU A 118 12.82 -10.16 11.57
N ARG A 119 13.30 -11.18 12.27
CA ARG A 119 14.74 -11.50 12.31
C ARG A 119 15.12 -12.23 11.02
N ALA A 120 16.39 -12.13 10.60
CA ALA A 120 16.85 -12.71 9.32
C ALA A 120 16.54 -14.21 9.13
N HIS A 121 16.48 -15.00 10.22
CA HIS A 121 16.13 -16.43 10.17
C HIS A 121 14.61 -16.70 10.21
N GLN A 122 13.79 -15.66 10.44
CA GLN A 122 12.35 -15.78 10.58
C GLN A 122 11.63 -15.62 9.24
N GLY A 123 12.16 -14.84 8.29
CA GLY A 123 11.56 -14.70 6.98
C GLY A 123 12.17 -13.59 6.12
N ILE A 124 11.65 -13.48 4.90
CA ILE A 124 12.12 -12.52 3.88
C ILE A 124 11.83 -11.07 4.24
N ASP A 125 10.86 -10.81 5.13
CA ASP A 125 10.50 -9.47 5.58
C ASP A 125 11.48 -8.92 6.64
N ALA A 126 12.52 -9.68 6.99
CA ALA A 126 13.62 -9.20 7.80
C ALA A 126 14.51 -8.17 7.09
N TRP A 127 14.46 -8.14 5.76
CA TRP A 127 15.37 -7.36 4.93
C TRP A 127 14.77 -6.08 4.33
N PRO A 128 13.54 -6.07 3.75
CA PRO A 128 12.94 -4.84 3.23
C PRO A 128 12.54 -3.88 4.36
N ARG A 129 12.59 -2.57 4.06
CA ARG A 129 12.17 -1.51 4.99
C ARG A 129 10.66 -1.27 4.90
N LYS A 130 9.87 -2.24 5.35
CA LYS A 130 8.39 -2.12 5.48
C LYS A 130 8.03 -0.87 6.29
N GLY A 131 6.87 -0.29 6.00
CA GLY A 131 6.47 1.01 6.56
C GLY A 131 5.09 1.43 6.08
N ALA A 132 4.80 2.72 6.20
CA ALA A 132 3.57 3.34 5.72
C ALA A 132 3.87 4.63 4.94
N VAL A 133 2.96 4.98 4.04
CA VAL A 133 2.98 6.22 3.25
C VAL A 133 1.64 6.90 3.40
N ALA A 134 1.65 8.16 3.80
CA ALA A 134 0.47 8.99 3.93
C ALA A 134 0.48 10.10 2.88
N CYS A 135 -0.69 10.43 2.35
CA CYS A 135 -0.91 11.65 1.57
C CYS A 135 -2.27 12.25 1.87
N ALA A 136 -2.35 13.58 1.89
CA ALA A 136 -3.60 14.32 1.97
C ALA A 136 -3.93 14.90 0.59
N VAL A 137 -5.15 14.69 0.12
CA VAL A 137 -5.64 15.18 -1.17
C VAL A 137 -6.93 15.98 -1.00
N GLU A 138 -7.14 16.97 -1.85
CA GLU A 138 -8.37 17.77 -1.83
C GLU A 138 -9.58 16.95 -2.31
N ALA A 139 -10.59 16.82 -1.46
CA ALA A 139 -11.81 16.09 -1.79
C ALA A 139 -12.78 16.94 -2.64
N PRO A 140 -13.54 16.34 -3.57
CA PRO A 140 -14.62 17.02 -4.25
C PRO A 140 -15.66 17.53 -3.25
N GLY A 141 -15.99 18.81 -3.32
CA GLY A 141 -16.84 19.48 -2.33
C GLY A 141 -16.08 20.19 -1.21
N GLY A 142 -14.75 20.12 -1.21
CA GLY A 142 -13.88 20.76 -0.23
C GLY A 142 -13.48 19.84 0.91
N GLY A 143 -12.47 20.25 1.66
CA GLY A 143 -11.85 19.45 2.71
C GLY A 143 -10.75 18.53 2.19
N LEU A 144 -10.16 17.77 3.11
CA LEU A 144 -9.05 16.86 2.82
C LEU A 144 -9.45 15.41 3.07
N LEU A 145 -9.05 14.55 2.14
CA LEU A 145 -8.99 13.10 2.34
C LEU A 145 -7.52 12.73 2.59
N GLU A 146 -7.24 12.14 3.73
CA GLU A 146 -5.96 11.58 4.10
C GLU A 146 -5.97 10.08 3.85
N VAL A 147 -5.02 9.60 3.05
CA VAL A 147 -4.87 8.18 2.70
C VAL A 147 -3.54 7.71 3.26
N VAL A 148 -3.60 6.82 4.25
CA VAL A 148 -2.43 6.10 4.78
C VAL A 148 -2.42 4.70 4.17
N SER A 149 -1.39 4.42 3.37
CA SER A 149 -1.19 3.14 2.72
C SER A 149 -0.05 2.35 3.37
N THR A 150 -0.22 1.03 3.49
CA THR A 150 0.79 0.15 4.10
C THR A 150 0.90 -1.22 3.41
N HIS A 151 1.96 -1.95 3.73
CA HIS A 151 2.10 -3.37 3.45
C HIS A 151 2.74 -4.01 4.68
N LEU A 152 1.96 -4.73 5.50
CA LEU A 152 2.44 -5.35 6.73
C LEU A 152 3.26 -6.63 6.43
N ALA A 153 3.92 -7.15 7.46
CA ALA A 153 4.73 -8.36 7.33
C ALA A 153 3.90 -9.60 6.96
N ILE A 154 4.34 -10.39 5.99
CA ILE A 154 3.65 -11.63 5.60
C ILE A 154 3.77 -12.73 6.67
N GLY A 155 4.93 -12.82 7.32
CA GLY A 155 5.22 -13.91 8.25
C GLY A 155 5.86 -15.11 7.57
N GLY A 156 7.15 -15.36 7.84
CA GLY A 156 7.79 -16.62 7.44
C GLY A 156 8.08 -16.74 5.95
N TRP A 157 9.29 -17.15 5.59
CA TRP A 157 9.60 -17.68 4.24
C TRP A 157 10.89 -18.49 4.25
N ILE A 158 10.94 -19.52 5.09
CA ILE A 158 11.91 -20.60 4.93
C ILE A 158 11.09 -21.88 5.07
N ASP A 159 10.99 -22.61 3.95
CA ASP A 159 10.45 -23.97 3.72
C ASP A 159 9.53 -24.54 4.84
N PRO A 160 8.21 -24.72 4.61
CA PRO A 160 7.57 -25.04 3.32
C PRO A 160 6.65 -23.95 2.73
N GLY A 161 6.77 -22.69 3.17
CA GLY A 161 5.97 -21.58 2.61
C GLY A 161 5.73 -20.46 3.63
N PRO A 162 4.94 -19.44 3.26
CA PRO A 162 4.52 -18.41 4.20
C PRO A 162 3.72 -19.04 5.33
N ASP A 163 4.16 -18.77 6.56
CA ASP A 163 3.45 -19.18 7.77
C ASP A 163 2.94 -17.90 8.42
N HIS A 164 1.71 -17.53 8.05
CA HIS A 164 1.06 -16.33 8.56
C HIS A 164 1.05 -16.30 10.09
N ARG A 165 1.07 -17.45 10.79
CA ARG A 165 1.11 -17.49 12.26
C ARG A 165 2.44 -16.97 12.80
N LYS A 166 3.55 -17.21 12.11
CA LYS A 166 4.89 -16.70 12.49
C LYS A 166 4.99 -15.18 12.35
N GLY A 167 4.22 -14.58 11.44
CA GLY A 167 4.19 -13.14 11.20
C GLY A 167 3.31 -12.35 12.17
N ARG A 168 2.32 -12.98 12.81
CA ARG A 168 1.29 -12.29 13.61
C ARG A 168 1.86 -11.35 14.67
N ALA A 169 2.89 -11.78 15.40
CA ALA A 169 3.51 -10.95 16.43
C ALA A 169 4.23 -9.73 15.85
N VAL A 170 4.84 -9.85 14.67
CA VAL A 170 5.47 -8.73 13.96
C VAL A 170 4.40 -7.79 13.41
N ARG A 171 3.38 -8.32 12.73
CA ARG A 171 2.25 -7.53 12.22
C ARG A 171 1.55 -6.75 13.32
N ARG A 172 1.28 -7.36 14.49
CA ARG A 172 0.67 -6.65 15.62
C ARG A 172 1.49 -5.44 16.07
N ARG A 173 2.82 -5.56 16.12
CA ARG A 173 3.68 -4.42 16.47
C ARG A 173 3.73 -3.38 15.35
N GLN A 174 3.79 -3.81 14.09
CA GLN A 174 3.73 -2.89 12.95
C GLN A 174 2.38 -2.17 12.87
N LEU A 175 1.29 -2.82 13.26
CA LEU A 175 -0.03 -2.23 13.33
C LEU A 175 -0.10 -1.14 14.42
N ALA A 176 0.52 -1.36 15.58
CA ALA A 176 0.64 -0.31 16.60
C ALA A 176 1.42 0.91 16.06
N GLU A 177 2.54 0.66 15.35
CA GLU A 177 3.32 1.74 14.72
C GLU A 177 2.54 2.44 13.57
N LEU A 178 1.69 1.70 12.84
CA LEU A 178 0.81 2.26 11.81
C LEU A 178 -0.25 3.17 12.43
N VAL A 179 -0.88 2.74 13.51
CA VAL A 179 -1.91 3.51 14.23
C VAL A 179 -1.30 4.80 14.79
N GLU A 180 -0.14 4.72 15.44
CA GLU A 180 0.61 5.89 15.93
C GLU A 180 0.92 6.88 14.79
N PHE A 181 1.35 6.37 13.63
CA PHE A 181 1.64 7.21 12.47
C PHE A 181 0.38 7.85 11.85
N ALA A 182 -0.70 7.08 11.73
CA ALA A 182 -1.95 7.57 11.17
C ALA A 182 -2.56 8.67 12.04
N ASP A 183 -2.58 8.47 13.36
CA ASP A 183 -3.02 9.47 14.34
C ASP A 183 -2.17 10.74 14.30
N ALA A 184 -0.84 10.61 14.24
CA ALA A 184 0.07 11.76 14.14
C ALA A 184 -0.03 12.53 12.81
N PHE A 185 -0.33 11.82 11.71
CA PHE A 185 -0.54 12.45 10.40
C PHE A 185 -1.89 13.18 10.32
N HIS A 186 -2.90 12.66 11.02
CA HIS A 186 -4.26 13.13 10.95
C HIS A 186 -4.42 14.58 11.40
N ARG A 187 -5.17 15.37 10.65
CA ARG A 187 -5.59 16.70 11.08
C ARG A 187 -7.07 16.91 10.83
N GLU A 188 -7.82 17.14 11.89
CA GLU A 188 -9.19 17.60 11.76
C GLU A 188 -9.26 18.89 10.93
N PRO A 189 -10.29 19.06 10.08
CA PRO A 189 -11.46 18.19 9.89
C PRO A 189 -11.31 17.18 8.74
N ALA A 190 -10.10 16.75 8.39
CA ALA A 190 -9.89 15.80 7.30
C ALA A 190 -10.61 14.46 7.55
N THR A 191 -10.90 13.72 6.49
CA THR A 191 -11.29 12.30 6.59
C THR A 191 -10.05 11.44 6.44
N LEU A 192 -9.81 10.51 7.36
CA LEU A 192 -8.70 9.57 7.31
C LEU A 192 -9.16 8.20 6.79
N LEU A 193 -8.36 7.60 5.91
CA LEU A 193 -8.51 6.25 5.40
C LEU A 193 -7.20 5.47 5.56
N VAL A 194 -7.26 4.26 6.10
CA VAL A 194 -6.10 3.38 6.24
C VAL A 194 -6.28 2.14 5.36
N VAL A 195 -5.42 2.04 4.34
CA VAL A 195 -5.52 1.00 3.30
C VAL A 195 -4.22 0.25 3.12
N GLY A 196 -4.29 -0.91 2.48
CA GLY A 196 -3.11 -1.59 1.98
C GLY A 196 -3.13 -3.08 2.22
N ASP A 197 -2.01 -3.74 1.92
CA ASP A 197 -1.89 -5.18 2.15
C ASP A 197 -1.53 -5.47 3.60
N LEU A 198 -2.56 -5.71 4.41
CA LEU A 198 -2.38 -5.98 5.83
C LEU A 198 -1.86 -7.39 6.11
N ASN A 199 -1.80 -8.29 5.12
CA ASN A 199 -1.45 -9.71 5.32
C ASN A 199 -2.25 -10.40 6.43
N VAL A 200 -3.49 -9.95 6.66
CA VAL A 200 -4.44 -10.52 7.64
C VAL A 200 -5.68 -10.99 6.89
N VAL A 201 -6.02 -12.26 7.06
CA VAL A 201 -7.19 -12.85 6.41
C VAL A 201 -8.46 -12.42 7.14
N ALA A 202 -9.43 -11.88 6.42
CA ALA A 202 -10.72 -11.46 6.96
C ALA A 202 -11.45 -12.59 7.69
N GLY A 203 -12.16 -12.26 8.77
CA GLY A 203 -12.92 -13.21 9.58
C GLY A 203 -12.10 -14.08 10.53
N THR A 204 -10.77 -13.95 10.54
CA THR A 204 -9.90 -14.66 11.50
C THR A 204 -9.82 -13.96 12.85
N ASP A 205 -9.26 -14.62 13.87
CA ASP A 205 -8.97 -13.99 15.17
C ASP A 205 -8.01 -12.82 15.06
N GLU A 206 -7.02 -12.92 14.16
CA GLU A 206 -6.09 -11.83 13.92
C GLU A 206 -6.78 -10.63 13.25
N TYR A 207 -7.76 -10.88 12.38
CA TYR A 207 -8.60 -9.82 11.82
C TYR A 207 -9.41 -9.12 12.91
N ARG A 208 -10.01 -9.86 13.85
CA ARG A 208 -10.72 -9.26 14.99
C ARG A 208 -9.80 -8.40 15.87
N ASP A 209 -8.58 -8.88 16.15
CA ASP A 209 -7.57 -8.09 16.85
C ASP A 209 -7.23 -6.80 16.09
N LEU A 210 -7.08 -6.88 14.77
CA LEU A 210 -6.79 -5.74 13.91
C LEU A 210 -7.90 -4.69 13.94
N CYS A 211 -9.15 -5.12 13.75
CA CYS A 211 -10.32 -4.23 13.83
C CYS A 211 -10.44 -3.58 15.21
N SER A 212 -10.15 -4.32 16.29
CA SER A 212 -10.13 -3.75 17.65
C SER A 212 -9.08 -2.66 17.79
N MET A 213 -7.83 -2.92 17.36
CA MET A 213 -6.74 -1.95 17.48
C MET A 213 -6.97 -0.70 16.63
N MET A 214 -7.52 -0.83 15.43
CA MET A 214 -7.88 0.32 14.58
C MET A 214 -9.09 1.07 15.14
N GLY A 215 -10.08 0.36 15.68
CA GLY A 215 -11.27 0.96 16.30
C GLY A 215 -10.97 1.79 17.55
N GLU A 216 -9.89 1.48 18.29
CA GLU A 216 -9.44 2.27 19.44
C GLU A 216 -9.06 3.72 19.07
N VAL A 217 -8.69 3.97 17.80
CA VAL A 217 -8.42 5.32 17.27
C VAL A 217 -9.55 5.85 16.38
N GLY A 218 -10.74 5.26 16.48
CA GLY A 218 -11.93 5.73 15.77
C GLY A 218 -12.01 5.33 14.30
N LEU A 219 -11.09 4.50 13.80
CA LEU A 219 -11.22 3.92 12.44
C LEU A 219 -12.35 2.89 12.41
N VAL A 220 -13.04 2.83 11.27
CA VAL A 220 -14.20 1.97 11.07
C VAL A 220 -13.85 0.95 10.02
N ASP A 221 -14.10 -0.33 10.27
CA ASP A 221 -13.81 -1.37 9.30
C ASP A 221 -14.83 -1.36 8.14
N TRP A 222 -14.36 -1.07 6.93
CA TRP A 222 -15.17 -1.04 5.71
C TRP A 222 -15.15 -2.37 4.95
N TRP A 223 -14.27 -3.31 5.30
CA TRP A 223 -14.14 -4.58 4.60
C TRP A 223 -15.44 -5.40 4.57
N PRO A 224 -16.26 -5.48 5.64
CA PRO A 224 -17.53 -6.20 5.60
C PRO A 224 -18.54 -5.65 4.57
N MET A 225 -18.41 -4.37 4.20
CA MET A 225 -19.32 -3.69 3.29
C MET A 225 -18.84 -3.71 1.84
N LEU A 226 -17.53 -3.61 1.62
CA LEU A 226 -16.93 -3.39 0.30
C LEU A 226 -16.02 -4.54 -0.16
N GLY A 227 -15.61 -5.43 0.74
CA GLY A 227 -14.67 -6.50 0.45
C GLY A 227 -15.25 -7.57 -0.47
N ALA A 228 -14.46 -7.96 -1.47
CA ALA A 228 -14.77 -9.09 -2.34
C ALA A 228 -13.52 -9.96 -2.54
N GLY A 229 -13.66 -11.28 -2.39
CA GLY A 229 -12.59 -12.27 -2.62
C GLY A 229 -11.59 -12.44 -1.48
N HIS A 230 -10.49 -13.16 -1.75
CA HIS A 230 -9.34 -13.28 -0.86
C HIS A 230 -8.41 -12.08 -1.10
N GLY A 231 -8.32 -11.11 -0.16
CA GLY A 231 -7.54 -9.89 -0.39
C GLY A 231 -7.67 -8.83 0.71
N VAL A 232 -6.96 -7.72 0.50
CA VAL A 232 -6.58 -6.63 1.43
C VAL A 232 -7.70 -6.00 2.27
N THR A 233 -7.58 -6.01 3.60
CA THR A 233 -8.51 -5.28 4.47
C THR A 233 -8.41 -3.76 4.28
N CYS A 234 -9.55 -3.06 4.24
CA CYS A 234 -9.64 -1.60 4.26
C CYS A 234 -10.39 -1.14 5.53
N GLY A 235 -9.90 -0.09 6.18
CA GLY A 235 -10.51 0.52 7.37
C GLY A 235 -10.26 2.02 7.46
#